data_AF-A0A7S2A6H1-F1
#
_entry.id   AF-A0A7S2A6H1-F1
#
_cell.length_a   1.000
_cell.length_b   1.000
_cell.length_c   1.000
_cell.angle_alpha   90.00
_cell.angle_beta   90.00
_cell.angle_gamma   90.00
#
_symmetry.space_group_name_H-M   'P 1'
#
loop_
_entity.id
_entity.type
_entity.pdbx_description
1 polymer ?
#
loop_
_entity_poly.entity_id
_entity_poly.type
_entity_poly.pdbx_seq_one_letter_code
_entity_poly.pdbx_strand_id
1 'polypeptide(L)'
;KRVGKSSCSQQACLKCCDDIDCEGHGEQRQQAKKKQEKKDAILEGTSWVNRMAAEKRSLAIRPGTYHETAFHYRGDTALIWSTREFFKEPKRRDEAIRKSRKNRELIERQNWGKRPLSSKPKESRRVRFQRVMECLFEKSLAPEKDDNTKEESLAKEENTERKEEPTRQGR
;
A
#
# COMPACT_ATOMS: atom_id res chain seq x y z
N LYS A 1 -1.47 -47.67 -6.52
CA LYS A 1 -1.27 -46.73 -5.40
C LYS A 1 0.06 -47.04 -4.72
N ARG A 2 1.12 -46.26 -4.97
CA ARG A 2 2.37 -46.39 -4.21
C ARG A 2 2.22 -45.57 -2.94
N VAL A 3 2.11 -46.26 -1.82
CA VAL A 3 2.04 -45.67 -0.48
C VAL A 3 3.47 -45.28 -0.12
N GLY A 4 3.71 -44.00 0.17
CA GLY A 4 5.03 -43.57 0.66
C GLY A 4 5.45 -44.43 1.86
N LYS A 5 6.71 -44.85 1.91
CA LYS A 5 7.24 -45.62 3.06
C LYS A 5 6.95 -44.83 4.33
N SER A 6 6.35 -45.48 5.34
CA SER A 6 5.94 -44.89 6.61
C SER A 6 7.08 -44.23 7.41
N SER A 7 8.33 -44.49 7.02
CA SER A 7 9.54 -43.93 7.62
C SER A 7 10.05 -42.64 6.94
N CYS A 8 9.38 -42.14 5.89
CA CYS A 8 9.85 -40.97 5.16
C CYS A 8 9.28 -39.68 5.76
N SER A 9 10.15 -38.82 6.29
CA SER A 9 9.73 -37.50 6.74
C SER A 9 9.19 -36.69 5.55
N GLN A 10 8.22 -35.80 5.77
CA GLN A 10 7.61 -34.99 4.70
C GLN A 10 8.67 -34.25 3.84
N GLN A 11 9.78 -33.82 4.44
CA GLN A 11 10.89 -33.19 3.72
C GLN A 11 11.79 -34.17 2.95
N ALA A 12 11.93 -35.41 3.43
CA ALA A 12 12.66 -36.45 2.70
C ALA A 12 11.85 -36.96 1.50
N CYS A 13 10.52 -37.05 1.61
CA CYS A 13 9.65 -37.40 0.49
C CYS A 13 9.81 -36.42 -0.69
N LEU A 14 9.96 -35.12 -0.45
CA LEU A 14 10.22 -34.14 -1.51
C LEU A 14 11.51 -34.40 -2.31
N LYS A 15 12.57 -34.85 -1.62
CA LYS A 15 13.88 -35.07 -2.23
C LYS A 15 14.00 -36.44 -2.90
N CYS A 16 13.24 -37.43 -2.42
CA CYS A 16 13.33 -38.82 -2.85
C CYS A 16 12.15 -39.27 -3.73
N CYS A 17 11.11 -38.45 -3.86
CA CYS A 17 10.01 -38.70 -4.78
C CYS A 17 10.38 -38.12 -6.14
N ASP A 18 10.71 -39.00 -7.08
CA ASP A 18 11.00 -38.63 -8.47
C ASP A 18 9.73 -38.56 -9.33
N ASP A 19 8.59 -38.99 -8.78
CA ASP A 19 7.29 -38.89 -9.45
C ASP A 19 6.90 -37.41 -9.58
N ILE A 20 6.94 -36.91 -10.82
CA ILE A 20 6.61 -35.54 -11.22
C ILE A 20 5.16 -35.21 -10.85
N ASP A 21 4.27 -36.18 -11.04
CA ASP A 21 2.82 -36.06 -10.84
C ASP A 21 2.35 -36.49 -9.44
N CYS A 22 3.24 -36.51 -8.45
CA CYS A 22 2.86 -36.83 -7.08
C CYS A 22 1.99 -35.70 -6.48
N GLU A 23 0.68 -35.95 -6.38
CA GLU A 23 -0.32 -35.01 -5.84
C GLU A 23 0.06 -34.45 -4.45
N GLY A 24 0.66 -35.29 -3.59
CA GLY A 24 1.05 -34.90 -2.23
C GLY A 24 2.13 -33.80 -2.15
N HIS A 25 2.88 -33.57 -3.23
CA HIS A 25 3.98 -32.60 -3.28
C HIS A 25 3.77 -31.46 -4.29
N GLY A 26 2.67 -31.49 -5.04
CA GLY A 26 2.41 -30.56 -6.14
C GLY A 26 2.51 -29.10 -5.69
N GLU A 27 1.88 -28.75 -4.57
CA GLU A 27 1.90 -27.39 -4.05
C GLU A 27 3.32 -26.93 -3.66
N GLN A 28 4.07 -27.79 -2.95
CA GLN A 28 5.44 -27.47 -2.52
C GLN A 28 6.39 -27.32 -3.71
N ARG A 29 6.27 -28.16 -4.75
CA ARG A 29 7.06 -28.02 -5.99
C ARG A 29 6.71 -26.72 -6.72
N GLN A 30 5.44 -26.37 -6.81
CA GLN A 30 5.01 -25.09 -7.42
C GLN A 30 5.54 -23.89 -6.64
N GLN A 31 5.50 -23.92 -5.30
CA GLN A 31 6.06 -22.86 -4.46
C GLN A 31 7.59 -22.76 -4.65
N ALA A 32 8.30 -23.88 -4.70
CA ALA A 32 9.74 -23.92 -4.97
C ALA A 32 10.08 -23.33 -6.35
N LYS A 33 9.31 -23.71 -7.39
CA LYS A 33 9.45 -23.17 -8.74
C LYS A 33 9.22 -21.66 -8.77
N LYS A 34 8.12 -21.16 -8.19
CA LYS A 34 7.85 -19.71 -8.06
C LYS A 34 8.96 -18.97 -7.32
N LYS A 35 9.53 -19.59 -6.27
CA LYS A 35 10.64 -19.01 -5.52
C LYS A 35 11.91 -18.94 -6.38
N GLN A 36 12.16 -19.95 -7.21
CA GLN A 36 13.28 -19.97 -8.14
C GLN A 36 13.13 -18.91 -9.23
N GLU A 37 11.97 -18.87 -9.90
CA GLU A 37 11.64 -17.83 -10.90
C GLU A 37 11.81 -16.41 -10.33
N LYS A 38 11.39 -16.18 -9.08
CA LYS A 38 11.59 -14.89 -8.41
C LYS A 38 13.07 -14.56 -8.16
N LYS A 39 13.89 -15.55 -7.82
CA LYS A 39 15.34 -15.35 -7.66
C LYS A 39 15.99 -15.04 -9.00
N ASP A 40 15.64 -15.79 -10.04
CA ASP A 40 16.17 -15.61 -11.38
C ASP A 40 15.80 -14.21 -11.90
N ALA A 41 14.56 -13.75 -11.71
CA ALA A 41 14.14 -12.38 -12.04
C ALA A 41 14.90 -11.29 -11.26
N ILE A 42 15.35 -11.56 -10.03
CA ILE A 42 16.18 -10.62 -9.27
C ILE A 42 17.59 -10.59 -9.85
N LEU A 43 18.18 -11.75 -10.16
CA LEU A 43 19.52 -11.88 -10.73
C LEU A 43 19.62 -11.29 -12.14
N GLU A 44 18.60 -11.51 -12.97
CA GLU A 44 18.48 -10.93 -14.32
C GLU A 44 18.20 -9.42 -14.31
N GLY A 45 17.82 -8.85 -13.16
CA GLY A 45 17.45 -7.44 -13.08
C GLY A 45 16.02 -7.14 -13.57
N THR A 46 15.23 -8.14 -13.95
CA THR A 46 13.87 -7.98 -14.51
C THR A 46 12.78 -7.80 -13.44
N SER A 47 13.11 -8.10 -12.18
CA SER A 47 12.24 -7.85 -11.01
C SER A 47 11.71 -6.41 -10.99
N TRP A 48 10.43 -6.26 -10.63
CA TRP A 48 9.78 -4.94 -10.51
C TRP A 48 10.57 -3.96 -9.61
N VAL A 49 11.17 -4.46 -8.53
CA VAL A 49 12.02 -3.65 -7.63
C VAL A 49 13.25 -3.12 -8.38
N ASN A 50 13.89 -3.95 -9.19
CA ASN A 50 15.05 -3.55 -9.99
C ASN A 50 14.66 -2.55 -11.09
N ARG A 51 13.50 -2.73 -11.73
CA ARG A 51 12.95 -1.76 -12.71
C ARG A 51 12.70 -0.39 -12.08
N MET A 52 12.04 -0.34 -10.91
CA MET A 52 11.84 0.92 -10.18
C MET A 52 13.16 1.54 -9.72
N ALA A 53 14.12 0.72 -9.27
CA ALA A 53 15.43 1.22 -8.86
C ALA A 53 16.22 1.78 -10.05
N ALA A 54 16.10 1.16 -11.23
CA ALA A 54 16.70 1.66 -12.47
C ALA A 54 16.06 2.98 -12.92
N GLU A 55 14.73 3.08 -12.86
CA GLU A 55 14.01 4.33 -13.14
C GLU A 55 14.46 5.46 -12.20
N LYS A 56 14.53 5.20 -10.87
CA LYS A 56 15.04 6.20 -9.91
C LYS A 56 16.50 6.58 -10.16
N ARG A 57 17.36 5.62 -10.50
CA ARG A 57 18.75 5.90 -10.89
C ARG A 57 18.86 6.69 -12.18
N SER A 58 17.92 6.52 -13.12
CA SER A 58 17.89 7.35 -14.34
C SER A 58 17.50 8.81 -14.06
N LEU A 59 16.76 9.06 -12.97
CA LEU A 59 16.44 10.40 -12.47
C LEU A 59 17.57 11.02 -11.64
N ALA A 60 18.59 10.23 -11.27
CA ALA A 60 19.75 10.73 -10.55
C ALA A 60 20.53 11.73 -11.41
N ILE A 61 20.99 12.80 -10.78
CA ILE A 61 21.78 13.83 -11.45
C ILE A 61 23.16 13.22 -11.75
N ARG A 62 23.56 13.17 -13.03
CA ARG A 62 24.88 12.66 -13.41
C ARG A 62 25.98 13.53 -12.78
N PRO A 63 27.05 12.93 -12.23
CA PRO A 63 28.22 13.68 -11.81
C PRO A 63 28.71 14.60 -12.93
N GLY A 64 29.01 15.86 -12.60
CA GLY A 64 29.44 16.86 -13.58
C GLY A 64 28.32 17.59 -14.32
N THR A 65 27.04 17.29 -14.05
CA THR A 65 25.93 18.11 -14.59
C THR A 65 25.98 19.55 -14.04
N TYR A 66 26.43 19.70 -12.80
CA TYR A 66 26.72 20.97 -12.14
C TYR A 66 28.22 21.04 -11.84
N HIS A 67 28.87 22.12 -12.27
CA HIS A 67 30.29 22.43 -12.03
C HIS A 67 30.51 23.37 -10.85
N GLU A 68 29.47 23.65 -10.08
CA GLU A 68 29.48 24.60 -8.99
C GLU A 68 30.04 23.95 -7.71
N THR A 69 30.99 24.62 -7.05
CA THR A 69 31.66 24.13 -5.83
C THR A 69 30.70 23.86 -4.65
N ALA A 70 29.51 24.46 -4.67
CA ALA A 70 28.48 24.25 -3.66
C ALA A 70 27.78 22.87 -3.77
N PHE A 71 27.91 22.19 -4.92
CA PHE A 71 27.31 20.88 -5.15
C PHE A 71 28.35 19.78 -4.96
N HIS A 72 28.12 18.95 -3.96
CA HIS A 72 28.92 17.75 -3.75
C HIS A 72 28.10 16.52 -4.14
N TYR A 73 28.63 15.72 -5.06
CA TYR A 73 28.01 14.44 -5.43
C TYR A 73 28.43 13.40 -4.40
N ARG A 74 27.47 12.87 -3.63
CA ARG A 74 27.69 11.68 -2.79
C ARG A 74 26.85 10.54 -3.36
N GLY A 75 27.51 9.68 -4.12
CA GLY A 75 26.85 8.65 -4.93
C GLY A 75 25.95 9.28 -5.98
N ASP A 76 24.68 8.87 -6.00
CA ASP A 76 23.66 9.29 -6.98
C ASP A 76 22.95 10.61 -6.61
N THR A 77 23.33 11.23 -5.49
CA THR A 77 22.66 12.43 -4.96
C THR A 77 23.59 13.62 -4.92
N ALA A 78 23.12 14.77 -5.41
CA ALA A 78 23.79 16.04 -5.26
C ALA A 78 23.33 16.68 -3.94
N LEU A 79 24.28 16.89 -3.03
CA LEU A 79 24.05 17.56 -1.75
C LEU A 79 24.45 19.03 -1.87
N ILE A 80 23.53 19.92 -1.51
CA ILE A 80 23.83 21.34 -1.28
C ILE A 80 24.28 21.46 0.17
N TRP A 81 25.55 21.85 0.38
CA TRP A 81 26.16 21.85 1.72
C TRP A 81 25.51 22.85 2.68
N SER A 82 25.03 23.98 2.16
CA SER A 82 24.30 24.99 2.93
C SER A 82 23.30 25.72 2.06
N THR A 83 22.02 25.57 2.36
CA THR A 83 20.95 26.34 1.70
C THR A 83 21.13 27.83 1.93
N ARG A 84 21.65 28.23 3.09
CA ARG A 84 21.90 29.62 3.44
C ARG A 84 22.99 30.23 2.55
N GLU A 85 24.07 29.51 2.27
CA GLU A 85 25.12 29.95 1.35
C GLU A 85 24.65 29.95 -0.10
N PHE A 86 23.88 28.93 -0.49
CA PHE A 86 23.29 28.86 -1.82
C PHE A 86 22.38 30.08 -2.12
N PHE A 87 21.57 30.49 -1.15
CA PHE A 87 20.68 31.65 -1.28
C PHE A 87 21.37 33.01 -1.07
N LYS A 88 22.60 33.06 -0.56
CA LYS A 88 23.38 34.31 -0.49
C LYS A 88 23.81 34.80 -1.87
N GLU A 89 23.99 33.90 -2.84
CA GLU A 89 24.37 34.27 -4.20
C GLU A 89 23.11 34.57 -5.06
N PRO A 90 22.86 35.83 -5.46
CA PRO A 90 21.60 36.22 -6.11
C PRO A 90 21.36 35.46 -7.43
N LYS A 91 22.43 35.23 -8.20
CA LYS A 91 22.35 34.51 -9.48
C LYS A 91 21.82 33.09 -9.29
N ARG A 92 22.31 32.35 -8.28
CA ARG A 92 21.88 30.98 -7.98
C ARG A 92 20.45 30.94 -7.45
N ARG A 93 20.09 31.87 -6.56
CA ARG A 93 18.72 32.00 -6.06
C ARG A 93 17.74 32.23 -7.20
N ASP A 94 18.02 33.20 -8.06
CA ASP A 94 17.09 33.61 -9.12
C ASP A 94 16.97 32.51 -10.19
N GLU A 95 18.07 31.80 -10.48
CA GLU A 95 18.07 30.59 -11.32
C GLU A 95 17.18 29.48 -10.73
N ALA A 96 17.33 29.19 -9.43
CA ALA A 96 16.54 28.18 -8.74
C ALA A 96 15.04 28.53 -8.73
N ILE A 97 14.70 29.80 -8.50
CA ILE A 97 13.32 30.30 -8.58
C ILE A 97 12.76 30.12 -9.99
N ARG A 98 13.54 30.47 -11.02
CA ARG A 98 13.12 30.35 -12.42
C ARG A 98 12.88 28.88 -12.82
N LYS A 99 13.81 27.99 -12.46
CA LYS A 99 13.65 26.54 -12.68
C LYS A 99 12.45 25.97 -11.92
N SER A 100 12.25 26.37 -10.67
CA SER A 100 11.09 25.96 -9.88
C SER A 100 9.78 26.40 -10.52
N ARG A 101 9.71 27.62 -11.07
CA ARG A 101 8.53 28.13 -11.77
C ARG A 101 8.26 27.31 -13.04
N LYS A 102 9.27 27.10 -13.88
CA LYS A 102 9.17 26.29 -15.11
C LYS A 102 8.73 24.84 -14.83
N ASN A 103 9.27 24.21 -13.78
CA ASN A 103 8.86 22.86 -13.38
C ASN A 103 7.40 22.83 -12.90
N ARG A 104 6.95 23.85 -12.15
CA ARG A 104 5.55 23.95 -11.73
C ARG A 104 4.63 24.01 -12.94
N GLU A 105 4.96 24.84 -13.93
CA GLU A 105 4.22 24.93 -15.19
C GLU A 105 4.21 23.60 -15.95
N LEU A 106 5.32 22.87 -15.98
CA LEU A 106 5.42 21.57 -16.66
C LEU A 106 4.57 20.51 -15.96
N ILE A 107 4.57 20.48 -14.63
CA ILE A 107 3.71 19.60 -13.82
C ILE A 107 2.23 19.98 -14.04
N GLU A 108 1.90 21.27 -14.02
CA GLU A 108 0.56 21.77 -14.29
C GLU A 108 0.09 21.35 -15.70
N ARG A 109 0.95 21.45 -16.72
CA ARG A 109 0.68 20.98 -18.10
C ARG A 109 0.50 19.46 -18.18
N GLN A 110 1.36 18.67 -17.55
CA GLN A 110 1.22 17.21 -17.53
C GLN A 110 -0.05 16.75 -16.79
N ASN A 111 -0.50 17.54 -15.81
CA ASN A 111 -1.74 17.30 -15.08
C ASN A 111 -2.96 17.94 -15.75
N TRP A 112 -2.78 18.73 -16.81
CA TRP A 112 -3.85 19.34 -17.58
C TRP A 112 -4.56 18.25 -18.40
N GLY A 113 -5.69 17.77 -17.89
CA GLY A 113 -6.44 16.64 -18.44
C GLY A 113 -6.44 15.38 -17.57
N LYS A 114 -5.61 15.32 -16.52
CA LYS A 114 -5.64 14.24 -15.49
C LYS A 114 -6.32 14.65 -14.19
N ARG A 115 -6.87 15.87 -14.12
CA ARG A 115 -7.74 16.23 -13.00
C ARG A 115 -9.00 15.36 -13.12
N PRO A 116 -9.31 14.46 -12.16
CA PRO A 116 -10.68 13.99 -12.05
C PRO A 116 -11.55 15.24 -11.87
N LEU A 117 -12.41 15.53 -12.85
CA LEU A 117 -13.52 16.45 -12.62
C LEU A 117 -14.25 15.88 -11.39
N SER A 118 -14.31 16.66 -10.30
CA SER A 118 -14.78 16.22 -8.97
C SER A 118 -13.75 15.48 -8.11
N SER A 119 -12.76 16.22 -7.61
CA SER A 119 -12.39 16.02 -6.21
C SER A 119 -12.66 17.32 -5.47
N LYS A 120 -13.69 17.35 -4.64
CA LYS A 120 -13.87 18.40 -3.63
C LYS A 120 -12.51 18.64 -2.95
N PRO A 121 -12.13 19.90 -2.67
CA PRO A 121 -10.87 20.19 -2.01
C PRO A 121 -10.71 19.28 -0.80
N LYS A 122 -9.61 18.52 -0.74
CA LYS A 122 -9.34 17.61 0.38
C LYS A 122 -9.36 18.45 1.65
N GLU A 123 -10.32 18.17 2.51
CA GLU A 123 -10.48 18.86 3.76
C GLU A 123 -9.19 18.83 4.58
N SER A 124 -8.76 20.00 5.07
CA SER A 124 -7.51 20.11 5.81
C SER A 124 -7.54 19.22 7.06
N ARG A 125 -6.38 18.71 7.48
CA ARG A 125 -6.26 17.86 8.68
C ARG A 125 -6.83 18.56 9.92
N ARG A 126 -6.70 19.89 10.00
CA ARG A 126 -7.21 20.71 11.09
C ARG A 126 -8.73 20.66 11.19
N VAL A 127 -9.44 20.78 10.06
CA VAL A 127 -10.92 20.79 10.07
C VAL A 127 -11.47 19.41 10.39
N ARG A 128 -10.83 18.33 9.87
CA ARG A 128 -11.17 16.96 10.28
C ARG A 128 -11.00 16.74 11.78
N PHE A 129 -9.89 17.21 12.34
CA PHE A 129 -9.64 17.09 13.77
C PHE A 129 -10.68 17.86 14.59
N GLN A 130 -10.97 19.10 14.20
CA GLN A 130 -11.98 19.92 14.86
C GLN A 130 -13.36 19.25 14.89
N ARG A 131 -13.81 18.71 13.75
CA ARG A 131 -15.08 17.98 13.68
C ARG A 131 -15.12 16.74 14.58
N VAL A 132 -14.03 15.99 14.64
CA VAL A 132 -13.93 14.82 15.53
C VAL A 132 -14.05 15.24 17.00
N MET A 133 -13.38 16.34 17.37
CA MET A 133 -13.46 16.87 18.74
C MET A 133 -14.86 17.38 19.07
N GLU A 134 -15.52 18.08 18.14
CA GLU A 134 -16.91 18.54 18.30
C GLU A 134 -17.87 17.34 18.49
N CYS A 135 -17.75 16.29 17.67
CA CYS A 135 -18.57 15.08 17.85
C CYS A 135 -18.32 14.36 19.18
N LEU A 136 -17.07 14.30 19.66
CA LEU A 136 -16.76 13.68 20.96
C LEU A 136 -17.31 14.52 22.12
N PHE A 137 -17.24 15.84 22.00
CA PHE A 137 -17.78 16.76 22.99
C PHE A 137 -19.31 16.65 23.07
N GLU A 138 -20.01 16.65 21.94
CA GLU A 138 -21.46 16.44 21.90
C GLU A 138 -21.87 15.10 22.52
N LYS A 139 -21.12 14.03 22.25
CA LYS A 139 -21.34 12.72 22.89
C LYS A 139 -21.16 12.74 24.40
N SER A 140 -20.21 13.53 24.91
CA SER A 140 -19.99 13.66 26.35
C SER A 140 -21.08 14.48 27.06
N LEU A 141 -21.80 15.33 26.33
CA LEU A 141 -22.93 16.10 26.85
C LEU A 141 -24.27 15.39 26.72
N ALA A 142 -24.34 14.32 25.91
CA ALA A 142 -25.57 13.57 25.75
C ALA A 142 -25.90 12.86 27.07
N PRO A 143 -27.11 13.06 27.64
CA PRO A 143 -27.53 12.29 28.81
C PRO A 143 -27.49 10.81 28.45
N GLU A 144 -26.87 10.00 29.30
CA GLU A 144 -26.90 8.55 29.13
C GLU A 144 -28.38 8.14 29.07
N LYS A 145 -28.78 7.59 27.92
CA LYS A 145 -30.11 7.00 27.81
C LYS A 145 -30.03 5.72 28.61
N ASP A 146 -30.60 5.75 29.80
CA ASP A 146 -30.72 4.56 30.65
C ASP A 146 -31.30 3.41 29.80
N ASP A 147 -30.47 2.39 29.55
CA ASP A 147 -30.80 1.22 28.73
C ASP A 147 -31.94 0.34 29.31
N ASN A 148 -32.57 0.78 30.41
CA ASN A 148 -33.69 0.11 31.08
C ASN A 148 -34.97 -0.02 30.24
N THR A 149 -35.06 0.56 29.05
CA THR A 149 -36.23 0.41 28.15
C THR A 149 -36.12 -0.76 27.17
N LYS A 150 -34.97 -1.46 27.08
CA LYS A 150 -34.83 -2.59 26.14
C LYS A 150 -35.51 -3.88 26.61
N GLU A 151 -35.63 -4.14 27.92
CA GLU A 151 -36.27 -5.37 28.41
C GLU A 151 -37.79 -5.42 28.16
N GLU A 152 -38.47 -4.27 28.09
CA GLU A 152 -39.93 -4.25 27.89
C GLU A 152 -40.36 -4.49 26.43
N SER A 153 -39.43 -4.35 25.47
CA SER A 153 -39.69 -4.53 24.04
C SER A 153 -39.50 -5.97 23.55
N LEU A 154 -38.63 -6.76 24.18
CA LEU A 154 -38.40 -8.16 23.82
C LEU A 154 -39.49 -9.10 24.34
N ALA A 155 -40.24 -8.71 25.39
CA ALA A 155 -41.35 -9.51 25.92
C ALA A 155 -42.61 -9.52 25.02
N LYS A 156 -42.68 -8.67 23.99
CA LYS A 156 -43.87 -8.59 23.10
C LYS A 156 -43.74 -9.37 21.80
N GLU A 157 -42.52 -9.70 21.34
CA GLU A 157 -42.33 -10.41 20.07
C GLU A 157 -42.37 -11.94 20.21
N GLU A 158 -42.06 -12.48 21.39
CA GLU A 158 -42.00 -13.94 21.61
C GLU A 158 -43.39 -14.62 21.65
N ASN A 159 -44.49 -13.86 21.67
CA ASN A 159 -45.85 -14.43 21.77
C ASN A 159 -46.57 -14.60 20.42
N THR A 160 -45.93 -14.25 19.29
CA THR A 160 -46.56 -14.26 17.96
C THR A 160 -46.11 -15.38 17.03
N GLU A 161 -45.06 -16.14 17.37
CA GLU A 161 -44.42 -17.08 16.43
C GLU A 161 -44.78 -18.57 16.64
N ARG A 162 -45.76 -18.90 17.48
CA ARG A 162 -46.14 -20.29 17.82
C ARG A 162 -47.36 -20.87 17.09
N LYS A 163 -47.80 -20.28 15.99
CA LYS A 163 -48.87 -20.85 15.16
C LYS A 163 -48.44 -20.89 13.71
N GLU A 164 -48.08 -22.09 13.24
CA GLU A 164 -48.34 -22.66 11.90
C GLU A 164 -47.21 -23.60 11.47
N GLU A 165 -47.33 -24.87 11.86
CA GLU A 165 -46.53 -25.96 11.28
C GLU A 165 -47.47 -26.81 10.41
N PRO A 166 -47.39 -26.74 9.06
CA PRO A 166 -48.24 -27.53 8.19
C PRO A 166 -47.65 -28.92 7.94
N THR A 167 -48.42 -29.93 8.34
CA THR A 167 -48.21 -31.36 8.13
C THR A 167 -47.98 -31.70 6.65
N ARG A 168 -46.77 -32.13 6.31
CA ARG A 168 -46.40 -32.56 4.95
C ARG A 168 -46.86 -33.99 4.70
N GLN A 169 -47.90 -34.16 3.90
CA GLN A 169 -48.34 -35.46 3.39
C GLN A 169 -47.37 -35.97 2.32
N GLY A 170 -47.02 -37.24 2.45
CA GLY A 170 -46.06 -37.94 1.59
C GLY A 170 -46.64 -38.46 0.28
N ARG A 171 -45.72 -38.86 -0.59
CA ARG A 171 -45.88 -39.91 -1.61
C ARG A 171 -44.54 -40.58 -1.84
#